data_AF-A0A453KHH2-F1
#
_entry.id   AF-A0A453KHH2-F1
#
_cell.length_a   1.000
_cell.length_b   1.000
_cell.length_c   1.000
_cell.angle_alpha   90.00
_cell.angle_beta   90.00
_cell.angle_gamma   90.00
#
_symmetry.space_group_name_H-M   'P 1'
#
loop_
_entity.id
_entity.type
_entity.pdbx_description
1 polymer ?
#
loop_
_entity_poly.entity_id
_entity_poly.type
_entity_poly.pdbx_seq_one_letter_code
_entity_poly.pdbx_strand_id
1 'polypeptide(L)'
;MSSLIKFVKDDDGDSVYTFPCWIHSDIMDDNILTQRSLTDAKSTGDRDLEKLDAVNIIDFSDLSIGDPLCDLIPLHLDVFRGDIDLLREYLRSYQLPFLRGKSNNDIYKSVGNSKFSTASYRAMCYCMLHEDNVLAAIFGLWKDLRAATSWEEVEHLVWDGLNRYQQSSPTLSS
;
A
#
# COMPACT_ATOMS: atom_id res chain seq x y z
N MET A 1 -12.74 9.49 -12.88
CA MET A 1 -11.82 9.54 -11.71
C MET A 1 -10.85 10.73 -11.73
N SER A 2 -10.83 11.58 -12.76
CA SER A 2 -9.90 12.73 -12.88
C SER A 2 -10.15 13.90 -11.90
N SER A 3 -11.20 13.84 -11.06
CA SER A 3 -11.59 14.93 -10.16
C SER A 3 -11.12 14.77 -8.72
N LEU A 4 -10.58 13.60 -8.33
CA LEU A 4 -10.25 13.30 -6.92
C LEU A 4 -8.76 13.42 -6.61
N ILE A 5 -7.92 13.57 -7.64
CA ILE A 5 -6.47 13.58 -7.50
C ILE A 5 -5.95 14.93 -7.96
N LYS A 6 -5.53 15.75 -6.99
CA LYS A 6 -4.97 17.07 -7.25
C LYS A 6 -3.45 16.97 -7.28
N PHE A 7 -2.88 17.07 -8.47
CA PHE A 7 -1.46 17.34 -8.62
C PHE A 7 -1.20 18.82 -8.37
N VAL A 8 -0.14 19.13 -7.66
CA VAL A 8 0.29 20.52 -7.38
C VAL A 8 1.70 20.69 -7.92
N LYS A 9 1.99 21.86 -8.48
CA LYS A 9 3.36 22.20 -8.86
C LYS A 9 4.17 22.49 -7.61
N ASP A 10 5.31 21.84 -7.46
CA ASP A 10 6.26 22.21 -6.43
C ASP A 10 7.05 23.47 -6.81
N ASP A 11 7.99 23.87 -5.94
CA ASP A 11 8.80 25.08 -6.14
C ASP A 11 9.73 24.98 -7.37
N ASP A 12 9.99 23.77 -7.85
CA ASP A 12 10.75 23.49 -9.07
C ASP A 12 9.86 23.47 -10.33
N GLY A 13 8.53 23.54 -10.15
CA GLY A 13 7.53 23.54 -11.23
C GLY A 13 7.04 22.15 -11.63
N ASP A 14 7.52 21.09 -10.96
CA ASP A 14 7.16 19.70 -11.23
C ASP A 14 5.78 19.37 -10.65
N SER A 15 4.95 18.67 -11.42
CA SER A 15 3.63 18.23 -10.95
C SER A 15 3.77 17.06 -10.00
N VAL A 16 3.60 17.31 -8.70
CA VAL A 16 3.71 16.31 -7.64
C VAL A 16 2.35 15.93 -7.07
N TYR A 17 2.23 14.68 -6.64
CA TYR A 17 1.10 14.23 -5.84
C TYR A 17 1.14 14.90 -4.47
N THR A 18 -0.01 15.39 -4.00
CA THR A 18 -0.10 16.06 -2.70
C THR A 18 -0.19 15.03 -1.59
N PHE A 19 0.81 15.05 -0.70
CA PHE A 19 0.70 14.49 0.65
C PHE A 19 0.45 15.61 1.65
N PRO A 20 -0.30 15.35 2.74
CA PRO A 20 -0.89 14.06 3.13
C PRO A 20 -2.23 13.72 2.43
N CYS A 21 -2.68 12.46 2.51
CA CYS A 21 -3.99 12.01 2.01
C CYS A 21 -4.88 11.47 3.15
N TRP A 22 -6.16 11.25 2.87
CA TRP A 22 -7.03 10.50 3.79
C TRP A 22 -6.53 9.07 3.91
N ILE A 23 -6.45 8.58 5.14
CA ILE A 23 -6.13 7.19 5.48
C ILE A 23 -7.23 6.63 6.37
N HIS A 24 -7.62 5.39 6.11
CA HIS A 24 -8.60 4.65 6.90
C HIS A 24 -8.08 4.38 8.31
N SER A 25 -6.77 4.15 8.44
CA SER A 25 -6.06 3.77 9.66
C SER A 25 -6.41 2.39 10.22
N ASP A 26 -7.47 1.73 9.72
CA ASP A 26 -7.91 0.40 10.17
C ASP A 26 -8.49 -0.47 9.03
N ILE A 27 -7.77 -0.55 7.89
CA ILE A 27 -8.25 -1.32 6.73
C ILE A 27 -7.89 -2.82 6.85
N MET A 28 -8.59 -3.50 7.74
CA MET A 28 -8.48 -4.95 8.00
C MET A 28 -9.57 -5.76 7.27
N ASP A 29 -9.50 -7.09 7.30
CA ASP A 29 -10.39 -7.96 6.52
C ASP A 29 -11.85 -7.94 6.97
N ASP A 30 -12.10 -7.69 8.26
CA ASP A 30 -13.43 -7.50 8.85
C ASP A 30 -14.09 -6.18 8.45
N ASN A 31 -13.30 -5.18 8.07
CA ASN A 31 -13.77 -3.87 7.58
C ASN A 31 -14.02 -3.83 6.06
N ILE A 32 -13.80 -4.94 5.33
CA ILE A 32 -14.06 -5.06 3.89
C ILE A 32 -15.20 -6.05 3.62
N LEU A 33 -16.36 -5.52 3.25
CA LEU A 33 -17.53 -6.32 2.88
C LEU A 33 -17.54 -6.58 1.38
N THR A 34 -17.50 -7.86 1.00
CA THR A 34 -17.67 -8.29 -0.40
C THR A 34 -19.03 -8.93 -0.61
N GLN A 35 -19.77 -8.46 -1.61
CA GLN A 35 -21.02 -9.08 -2.05
C GLN A 35 -20.80 -9.82 -3.36
N ARG A 36 -21.20 -11.10 -3.38
CA ARG A 36 -21.20 -11.95 -4.58
C ARG A 36 -22.64 -12.39 -4.85
N SER A 37 -23.15 -12.14 -6.06
CA SER A 37 -24.38 -12.76 -6.51
C SER A 37 -24.04 -14.09 -7.17
N LEU A 38 -24.65 -15.16 -6.65
CA LEU A 38 -24.70 -16.43 -7.35
C LEU A 38 -25.75 -16.29 -8.45
N THR A 39 -25.32 -16.10 -9.69
CA THR A 39 -26.23 -16.26 -10.81
C THR A 39 -26.60 -17.74 -10.91
N ASP A 40 -27.89 -18.06 -10.74
CA ASP A 40 -28.42 -19.42 -10.85
C ASP A 40 -28.00 -20.06 -12.18
N ALA A 41 -27.05 -20.99 -12.11
CA ALA A 41 -26.55 -21.75 -13.24
C ALA A 41 -27.64 -22.71 -13.76
N LYS A 42 -28.58 -22.21 -14.55
CA LYS A 42 -29.30 -23.05 -15.51
C LYS A 42 -28.49 -23.09 -16.80
N SER A 43 -27.79 -24.22 -16.96
CA SER A 43 -27.31 -24.79 -18.23
C SER A 43 -26.43 -23.89 -19.10
N THR A 44 -25.10 -24.05 -18.98
CA THR A 44 -24.22 -24.65 -20.01
C THR A 44 -22.76 -24.36 -19.67
N GLY A 45 -22.05 -25.36 -19.14
CA GLY A 45 -20.68 -25.73 -19.50
C GLY A 45 -19.52 -24.72 -19.48
N ASP A 46 -19.71 -23.45 -19.09
CA ASP A 46 -18.63 -22.49 -18.97
C ASP A 46 -18.29 -22.27 -17.50
N ARG A 47 -17.00 -22.30 -17.17
CA ARG A 47 -16.54 -22.23 -15.78
C ARG A 47 -16.96 -20.89 -15.18
N ASP A 48 -17.89 -20.96 -14.24
CA ASP A 48 -18.48 -19.83 -13.53
C ASP A 48 -17.40 -18.85 -13.07
N LEU A 49 -17.30 -17.71 -13.77
CA LEU A 49 -16.64 -16.53 -13.23
C LEU A 49 -17.57 -15.96 -12.17
N GLU A 50 -17.33 -16.31 -10.91
CA GLU A 50 -17.95 -15.64 -9.76
C GLU A 50 -17.80 -14.13 -9.94
N LYS A 51 -18.91 -13.43 -10.20
CA LYS A 51 -18.90 -11.99 -10.39
C LYS A 51 -18.97 -11.33 -9.02
N LEU A 52 -17.93 -10.56 -8.70
CA LEU A 52 -17.89 -9.74 -7.50
C LEU A 52 -18.69 -8.47 -7.78
N ASP A 53 -19.84 -8.32 -7.13
CA ASP A 53 -20.82 -7.28 -7.47
C ASP A 53 -20.57 -5.97 -6.73
N ALA A 54 -20.09 -6.05 -5.49
CA ALA A 54 -19.75 -4.89 -4.69
C ALA A 54 -18.63 -5.18 -3.69
N VAL A 55 -17.78 -4.18 -3.49
CA VAL A 55 -16.83 -4.08 -2.37
C VAL A 55 -17.21 -2.83 -1.60
N ASN A 56 -17.56 -2.97 -0.33
CA ASN A 56 -17.84 -1.86 0.56
C ASN A 56 -16.81 -1.86 1.70
N ILE A 57 -16.28 -0.68 2.01
CA ILE A 57 -15.41 -0.46 3.17
C ILE A 57 -16.27 0.18 4.25
N ILE A 58 -16.10 -0.27 5.50
CA ILE A 58 -16.82 0.22 6.68
C ILE A 58 -15.84 0.61 7.78
N ASP A 59 -16.37 1.19 8.86
CA ASP A 59 -15.65 1.58 10.07
C ASP A 59 -14.60 2.69 9.91
N PHE A 60 -15.08 3.88 9.54
CA PHE A 60 -14.25 5.08 9.37
C PHE A 60 -14.04 5.89 10.67
N SER A 61 -14.18 5.28 11.86
CA SER A 61 -14.02 6.02 13.13
C SER A 61 -12.62 6.61 13.31
N ASP A 62 -11.62 5.91 12.79
CA ASP A 62 -10.20 6.25 12.93
C ASP A 62 -9.63 6.91 11.67
N LEU A 63 -10.51 7.41 10.80
CA LEU A 63 -10.13 8.14 9.59
C LEU A 63 -9.25 9.35 9.96
N SER A 64 -8.07 9.41 9.36
CA SER A 64 -7.11 10.48 9.61
C SER A 64 -6.44 10.96 8.32
N ILE A 65 -5.55 11.95 8.46
CA ILE A 65 -4.78 12.50 7.35
C ILE A 65 -3.32 12.10 7.54
N GLY A 66 -2.74 11.37 6.60
CA GLY A 66 -1.40 10.80 6.75
C GLY A 66 -0.76 10.30 5.46
N ASP A 67 0.18 9.37 5.62
CA ASP A 67 0.89 8.69 4.54
C ASP A 67 0.11 7.42 4.15
N PRO A 68 -0.19 7.17 2.86
CA PRO A 68 -0.97 6.03 2.39
C PRO A 68 -0.26 4.68 2.65
N LEU A 69 1.04 4.69 2.95
CA LEU A 69 1.73 3.50 3.43
C LEU A 69 1.10 2.96 4.72
N CYS A 70 0.50 3.82 5.55
CA CYS A 70 -0.20 3.39 6.77
C CYS A 70 -1.38 2.46 6.47
N ASP A 71 -2.18 2.73 5.44
CA ASP A 71 -3.28 1.85 5.03
C ASP A 71 -2.79 0.61 4.27
N LEU A 72 -1.65 0.71 3.59
CA LEU A 72 -1.09 -0.43 2.88
C LEU A 72 -0.62 -1.55 3.82
N ILE A 73 -0.13 -1.20 5.01
CA ILE A 73 0.40 -2.17 5.98
C ILE A 73 -0.66 -3.19 6.42
N PRO A 74 -1.80 -2.80 7.01
CA PRO A 74 -2.85 -3.74 7.39
C PRO A 74 -3.47 -4.43 6.17
N LEU A 75 -3.59 -3.74 5.02
CA LEU A 75 -4.05 -4.38 3.79
C LEU A 75 -3.15 -5.55 3.37
N HIS A 76 -1.82 -5.38 3.42
CA HIS A 76 -0.91 -6.45 3.05
C HIS A 76 -0.87 -7.59 4.08
N LEU A 77 -0.84 -7.26 5.37
CA LEU A 77 -0.64 -8.24 6.42
C LEU A 77 -1.92 -8.97 6.81
N ASP A 78 -3.04 -8.27 6.83
CA ASP A 78 -4.32 -8.83 7.29
C ASP A 78 -5.20 -9.27 6.12
N VAL A 79 -5.44 -8.40 5.13
CA VAL A 79 -6.32 -8.74 3.99
C VAL A 79 -5.62 -9.67 3.00
N PHE A 80 -4.39 -9.36 2.60
CA PHE A 80 -3.62 -10.21 1.66
C PHE A 80 -2.89 -11.36 2.37
N ARG A 81 -2.88 -11.39 3.72
CA ARG A 81 -2.21 -12.42 4.52
C ARG A 81 -0.74 -12.62 4.12
N GLY A 82 -0.05 -11.55 3.74
CA GLY A 82 1.34 -11.59 3.29
C GLY A 82 1.56 -12.14 1.87
N ASP A 83 0.50 -12.33 1.07
CA ASP A 83 0.64 -12.76 -0.32
C ASP A 83 1.26 -11.64 -1.16
N ILE A 84 2.49 -11.89 -1.63
CA ILE A 84 3.29 -10.94 -2.39
C ILE A 84 2.72 -10.73 -3.80
N ASP A 85 2.07 -11.73 -4.39
CA ASP A 85 1.48 -11.59 -5.72
C ASP A 85 0.20 -10.74 -5.66
N LEU A 86 -0.62 -10.87 -4.60
CA LEU A 86 -1.74 -9.96 -4.34
C LEU A 86 -1.27 -8.52 -4.11
N LEU A 87 -0.22 -8.32 -3.30
CA LEU A 87 0.38 -7.00 -3.11
C LEU A 87 0.82 -6.41 -4.45
N ARG A 88 1.49 -7.18 -5.30
CA ARG A 88 1.96 -6.71 -6.61
C ARG A 88 0.81 -6.36 -7.55
N GLU A 89 -0.27 -7.14 -7.55
CA GLU A 89 -1.46 -6.82 -8.35
C GLU A 89 -2.16 -5.57 -7.83
N TYR A 90 -2.31 -5.44 -6.51
CA TYR A 90 -2.84 -4.24 -5.88
C TYR A 90 -2.04 -3.01 -6.30
N LEU A 91 -0.70 -3.02 -6.13
CA LEU A 91 0.16 -1.90 -6.50
C LEU A 91 0.04 -1.58 -8.00
N ARG A 92 0.00 -2.59 -8.88
CA ARG A 92 -0.20 -2.39 -10.32
C ARG A 92 -1.53 -1.71 -10.64
N SER A 93 -2.60 -2.08 -9.92
CA SER A 93 -3.93 -1.50 -10.10
C SER A 93 -4.09 -0.12 -9.46
N TYR A 94 -3.35 0.16 -8.39
CA TYR A 94 -3.44 1.40 -7.61
C TYR A 94 -3.02 2.63 -8.43
N GLN A 95 -1.99 2.49 -9.28
CA GLN A 95 -1.52 3.49 -10.26
C GLN A 95 -1.12 4.87 -9.68
N LEU A 96 -1.11 5.03 -8.35
CA LEU A 96 -0.68 6.24 -7.66
C LEU A 96 0.62 6.01 -6.90
N PRO A 97 1.51 7.01 -6.84
CA PRO A 97 2.74 6.88 -6.08
C PRO A 97 2.46 6.92 -4.57
N PHE A 98 3.06 6.02 -3.80
CA PHE A 98 2.99 6.03 -2.33
C PHE A 98 3.88 7.11 -1.71
N LEU A 99 4.93 7.52 -2.41
CA LEU A 99 5.83 8.58 -1.95
C LEU A 99 5.60 9.85 -2.75
N ARG A 100 5.83 11.01 -2.12
CA ARG A 100 5.85 12.29 -2.83
C ARG A 100 6.82 12.17 -4.01
N GLY A 101 6.40 12.65 -5.18
CA GLY A 101 7.27 12.75 -6.35
C GLY A 101 8.57 13.50 -6.02
N LYS A 102 9.61 13.29 -6.83
CA LYS A 102 11.01 13.77 -6.63
C LYS A 102 11.16 15.31 -6.60
N SER A 103 10.47 16.03 -5.73
CA SER A 103 10.71 17.44 -5.45
C SER A 103 12.08 17.65 -4.79
N ASN A 104 12.80 18.73 -5.05
CA ASN A 104 14.02 19.06 -4.29
C ASN A 104 13.72 19.41 -2.82
N ASN A 105 12.46 19.75 -2.52
CA ASN A 105 11.96 20.01 -1.17
C ASN A 105 11.40 18.76 -0.47
N ASP A 106 11.72 17.56 -0.97
CA ASP A 106 11.50 16.36 -0.17
C ASP A 106 12.46 16.37 1.04
N ILE A 107 11.90 16.46 2.25
CA ILE A 107 12.66 16.45 3.52
C ILE A 107 13.60 15.24 3.54
N TYR A 108 13.18 14.12 2.96
CA TYR A 108 13.96 12.90 2.90
C TYR A 108 15.11 12.91 1.87
N LYS A 109 15.15 13.86 0.93
CA LYS A 109 16.36 14.16 0.13
C LYS A 109 17.36 15.02 0.90
N SER A 110 16.87 15.94 1.75
CA SER A 110 17.73 16.84 2.54
C SER A 110 18.48 16.12 3.65
N VAL A 111 17.88 15.05 4.20
CA VAL A 111 18.60 14.07 5.02
C VAL A 111 19.46 13.28 4.06
N GLY A 112 20.76 13.55 3.99
CA GLY A 112 21.71 12.96 3.02
C GLY A 112 21.91 11.43 3.09
N ASN A 113 20.95 10.69 3.64
CA ASN A 113 20.89 9.24 3.67
C ASN A 113 19.79 8.76 2.70
N SER A 114 20.23 8.19 1.58
CA SER A 114 19.37 7.78 0.46
C SER A 114 18.29 6.76 0.83
N LYS A 115 18.44 6.00 1.93
CA LYS A 115 17.46 4.98 2.32
C LYS A 115 16.11 5.55 2.74
N PHE A 116 16.05 6.76 3.28
CA PHE A 116 14.78 7.39 3.65
C PHE A 116 13.92 7.76 2.43
N SER A 117 14.49 7.71 1.23
CA SER A 117 13.76 7.93 -0.01
C SER A 117 13.12 6.66 -0.59
N THR A 118 13.34 5.49 0.02
CA THR A 118 12.77 4.22 -0.46
C THR A 118 11.47 3.87 0.26
N ALA A 119 10.49 3.41 -0.50
CA ALA A 119 9.16 3.11 0.01
C ALA A 119 9.16 1.92 0.98
N SER A 120 9.98 0.90 0.71
CA SER A 120 10.13 -0.26 1.60
C SER A 120 10.63 0.14 2.99
N TYR A 121 11.64 1.01 3.04
CA TYR A 121 12.24 1.46 4.29
C TYR A 121 11.24 2.26 5.10
N ARG A 122 10.48 3.16 4.45
CA ARG A 122 9.41 3.92 5.13
C ARG A 122 8.31 2.99 5.65
N ALA A 123 7.86 2.04 4.84
CA ALA A 123 6.86 1.05 5.26
C ALA A 123 7.35 0.27 6.49
N MET A 124 8.61 -0.16 6.50
CA MET A 124 9.20 -0.84 7.66
C MET A 124 9.30 0.07 8.89
N CYS A 125 9.66 1.36 8.72
CA CYS A 125 9.62 2.32 9.83
C CYS A 125 8.20 2.49 10.39
N TYR A 126 7.19 2.58 9.53
CA TYR A 126 5.79 2.64 9.98
C TYR A 126 5.38 1.36 10.71
N CYS A 127 5.83 0.18 10.27
CA CYS A 127 5.60 -1.07 11.00
C CYS A 127 6.19 -1.05 12.42
N MET A 128 7.33 -0.39 12.63
CA MET A 128 7.96 -0.27 13.96
C MET A 128 7.29 0.76 14.85
N LEU A 129 6.70 1.80 14.25
CA LEU A 129 6.05 2.91 14.95
C LEU A 129 4.54 2.71 15.11
N HIS A 130 3.99 1.63 14.53
CA HIS A 130 2.57 1.35 14.55
C HIS A 130 2.06 1.16 15.99
N GLU A 131 0.83 1.61 16.26
CA GLU A 131 0.20 1.47 17.58
C GLU A 131 -0.10 -0.01 17.89
N ASP A 132 -0.52 -0.77 16.87
CA ASP A 132 -0.67 -2.23 16.95
C ASP A 132 0.64 -3.02 16.77
N ASN A 133 0.59 -4.29 17.16
CA ASN A 133 1.72 -5.21 17.07
C ASN A 133 1.93 -5.79 15.67
N VAL A 134 2.20 -4.91 14.71
CA VAL A 134 2.47 -5.25 13.30
C VAL A 134 3.64 -6.22 13.16
N LEU A 135 4.68 -6.07 13.98
CA LEU A 135 5.85 -6.96 13.95
C LEU A 135 5.49 -8.41 14.30
N ALA A 136 4.59 -8.63 15.26
CA ALA A 136 4.11 -9.98 15.57
C ALA A 136 3.34 -10.59 14.39
N ALA A 137 2.56 -9.79 13.65
CA ALA A 137 1.89 -10.26 12.44
C ALA A 137 2.92 -10.67 11.36
N ILE A 138 3.94 -9.84 11.10
CA ILE A 138 5.02 -10.16 10.15
C ILE A 138 5.71 -11.48 10.53
N PHE A 139 6.19 -11.63 11.76
CA PHE A 139 6.86 -12.87 12.20
C PHE A 139 5.91 -14.07 12.36
N GLY A 140 4.59 -13.82 12.37
CA GLY A 140 3.54 -14.83 12.30
C GLY A 140 3.40 -15.43 10.91
N LEU A 141 3.36 -14.56 9.89
CA LEU A 141 3.23 -14.92 8.48
C LEU A 141 4.53 -15.52 7.92
N TRP A 142 5.66 -14.84 8.12
CA TRP A 142 6.97 -15.28 7.65
C TRP A 142 7.82 -15.80 8.80
N LYS A 143 7.63 -17.07 9.14
CA LYS A 143 8.31 -17.72 10.28
C LYS A 143 9.84 -17.71 10.15
N ASP A 144 10.36 -17.74 8.93
CA ASP A 144 11.80 -17.73 8.66
C ASP A 144 12.45 -16.42 9.10
N LEU A 145 11.71 -15.30 9.07
CA LEU A 145 12.20 -13.99 9.53
C LEU A 145 12.47 -13.94 11.04
N ARG A 146 12.01 -14.92 11.83
CA ARG A 146 12.37 -15.01 13.25
C ARG A 146 13.86 -15.27 13.46
N ALA A 147 14.54 -15.80 12.44
CA ALA A 147 15.99 -16.00 12.42
C ALA A 147 16.73 -14.85 11.73
N ALA A 148 16.03 -13.80 11.27
CA ALA A 148 16.64 -12.67 10.60
C ALA A 148 17.66 -11.98 11.53
N THR A 149 18.78 -11.56 10.94
CA THR A 149 19.89 -10.95 11.70
C THR A 149 19.94 -9.44 11.57
N SER A 150 19.11 -8.87 10.68
CA SER A 150 19.00 -7.43 10.49
C SER A 150 17.58 -7.01 10.07
N TRP A 151 17.27 -5.72 10.23
CA TRP A 151 15.98 -5.18 9.81
C TRP A 151 15.87 -5.03 8.29
N GLU A 152 16.99 -4.87 7.60
CA GLU A 152 17.06 -4.80 6.14
C GLU A 152 16.61 -6.13 5.51
N GLU A 153 16.89 -7.27 6.16
CA GLU A 153 16.41 -8.58 5.72
C GLU A 153 14.89 -8.69 5.80
N VAL A 154 14.31 -8.23 6.91
CA VAL A 154 12.85 -8.16 7.13
C VAL A 154 12.21 -7.20 6.12
N GLU A 155 12.76 -5.99 5.98
CA GLU A 155 12.31 -4.98 5.03
C GLU A 155 12.30 -5.52 3.60
N HIS A 156 13.40 -6.15 3.17
CA HIS A 156 13.54 -6.67 1.82
C HIS A 156 12.52 -7.78 1.55
N LEU A 157 12.31 -8.70 2.49
CA LEU A 157 11.40 -9.81 2.27
C LEU A 157 9.93 -9.37 2.22
N VAL A 158 9.54 -8.43 3.09
CA VAL A 158 8.13 -8.00 3.22
C VAL A 158 7.78 -6.89 2.22
N TRP A 159 8.69 -5.94 1.99
CA TRP A 159 8.36 -4.65 1.37
C TRP A 159 9.12 -4.31 0.08
N ASP A 160 10.06 -5.14 -0.42
CA ASP A 160 10.83 -4.83 -1.64
C ASP A 160 9.95 -4.58 -2.88
N GLY A 161 8.75 -5.17 -2.92
CA GLY A 161 7.75 -4.89 -3.95
C GLY A 161 7.43 -3.39 -4.10
N LEU A 162 7.49 -2.62 -3.02
CA LEU A 162 7.25 -1.18 -3.03
C LEU A 162 8.35 -0.40 -3.72
N ASN A 163 9.61 -0.81 -3.59
CA ASN A 163 10.72 -0.17 -4.29
C ASN A 163 10.61 -0.36 -5.79
N ARG A 164 10.25 -1.58 -6.22
CA ARG A 164 10.01 -1.90 -7.63
C ARG A 164 8.85 -1.06 -8.17
N TYR A 165 7.77 -0.98 -7.41
CA TYR A 165 6.64 -0.14 -7.78
C TYR A 165 7.04 1.33 -7.91
N GLN A 166 7.72 1.89 -6.91
CA GLN A 166 8.23 3.27 -6.92
C GLN A 166 9.14 3.58 -8.14
N GLN A 167 9.98 2.63 -8.56
CA GLN A 167 10.83 2.78 -9.75
C GLN A 167 10.05 2.71 -11.07
N SER A 168 8.95 1.95 -11.08
CA SER A 168 8.08 1.75 -12.24
C SER A 168 6.91 2.73 -12.34
N SER A 169 6.57 3.42 -11.25
CA SER A 169 5.47 4.38 -11.22
C SER A 169 5.71 5.46 -12.28
N PRO A 170 4.69 5.80 -13.09
CA PRO A 170 4.86 6.82 -14.10
C PRO A 170 5.26 8.14 -13.44
N THR A 171 6.49 8.58 -13.66
CA THR A 171 6.80 10.01 -13.62
C THR A 171 5.98 10.61 -14.76
N LEU A 172 4.89 11.31 -14.43
CA LEU A 172 4.12 12.06 -15.42
C LEU A 172 5.10 12.99 -16.14
N SER A 173 5.40 12.64 -17.40
CA SER A 173 6.15 13.49 -18.31
C SER A 173 5.40 14.81 -18.45
N SER A 174 6.17 15.89 -18.30
CA SER A 174 5.79 17.30 -18.31
C SER A 174 4.79 17.72 -19.39
#